data_AF-A0A966PRP0-F1
#
_entry.id   AF-A0A966PRP0-F1
#
_cell.length_a   1.000
_cell.length_b   1.000
_cell.length_c   1.000
_cell.angle_alpha   90.00
_cell.angle_beta   90.00
_cell.angle_gamma   90.00
#
_symmetry.space_group_name_H-M   'P 1'
#
loop_
_entity.id
_entity.type
_entity.pdbx_description
1 polymer ?
#
loop_
_entity_poly.entity_id
_entity_poly.type
_entity_poly.pdbx_seq_one_letter_code
_entity_poly.pdbx_strand_id
1 'polypeptide(L)'
;MNAGKLEDVIGQIRANKGFLYLPEARSWVTEYPKEAISKADAIYRSQGPVFAGMSQGIVALYQKCPHLGCRVPECKTSQWFECPCHGSQYNRVGEKKGGPAPRGMDRFGVSVNNGMVVIDTGTVFGGPPIGVNTTGQEAEGPHCVGGTGGH
;
A
#
# COMPACT_ATOMS: atom_id res chain seq x y z
N MET A 1 2.23 8.66 -14.13
CA MET A 1 1.44 7.88 -15.12
C MET A 1 -0.05 8.06 -14.86
N ASN A 2 -0.89 7.95 -15.90
CA ASN A 2 -2.35 8.06 -15.76
C ASN A 2 -2.93 6.66 -15.47
N ALA A 3 -3.61 6.50 -14.33
CA ALA A 3 -4.19 5.24 -13.89
C ALA A 3 -5.67 5.05 -14.29
N GLY A 4 -6.27 6.03 -14.98
CA GLY A 4 -7.67 6.02 -15.38
C GLY A 4 -8.57 6.84 -14.45
N LYS A 5 -9.89 6.68 -14.60
CA LYS A 5 -10.86 7.37 -13.74
C LYS A 5 -10.87 6.76 -12.34
N LEU A 6 -11.05 7.58 -11.32
CA LEU A 6 -11.08 7.15 -9.92
C LEU A 6 -12.14 6.07 -9.66
N GLU A 7 -13.33 6.22 -10.24
CA GLU A 7 -14.41 5.24 -10.15
C GLU A 7 -14.02 3.87 -10.72
N ASP A 8 -13.36 3.86 -11.88
CA ASP A 8 -12.88 2.63 -12.54
C ASP A 8 -11.73 2.00 -11.75
N VAL A 9 -10.82 2.83 -11.21
CA VAL A 9 -9.73 2.37 -10.34
C VAL A 9 -10.29 1.67 -9.10
N ILE A 10 -11.24 2.30 -8.40
CA ILE A 10 -11.91 1.70 -7.24
C ILE A 10 -12.67 0.42 -7.64
N GLY A 11 -13.38 0.44 -8.77
CA GLY A 11 -14.06 -0.73 -9.31
C GLY A 11 -13.11 -1.91 -9.53
N GLN A 12 -11.95 -1.66 -10.13
CA GLN A 12 -10.92 -2.67 -10.36
C GLN A 12 -10.28 -3.17 -9.07
N ILE A 13 -10.02 -2.31 -8.09
CA ILE A 13 -9.52 -2.72 -6.77
C ILE A 13 -10.50 -3.72 -6.14
N ARG A 14 -11.80 -3.40 -6.13
CA ARG A 14 -12.84 -4.27 -5.56
C ARG A 14 -13.02 -5.57 -6.33
N ALA A 15 -13.05 -5.51 -7.66
CA ALA A 15 -13.14 -6.69 -8.52
C ALA A 15 -11.97 -7.66 -8.29
N ASN A 16 -10.79 -7.13 -7.94
CA ASN A 16 -9.59 -7.89 -7.63
C ASN A 16 -9.38 -8.14 -6.13
N LYS A 17 -10.47 -8.18 -5.35
CA LYS A 17 -10.46 -8.49 -3.92
C LYS A 17 -9.55 -7.56 -3.10
N GLY A 18 -9.59 -6.27 -3.38
CA GLY A 18 -8.91 -5.23 -2.60
C GLY A 18 -7.55 -4.79 -3.15
N PHE A 19 -7.11 -5.30 -4.30
CA PHE A 19 -5.78 -5.00 -4.85
C PHE A 19 -5.83 -4.70 -6.35
N LEU A 20 -5.22 -3.61 -6.80
CA LEU A 20 -4.99 -3.33 -8.21
C LEU A 20 -3.49 -3.22 -8.47
N TYR A 21 -2.95 -4.06 -9.37
CA TYR A 21 -1.56 -3.92 -9.81
C TYR A 21 -1.47 -3.05 -11.06
N LEU A 22 -0.62 -2.03 -11.03
CA LEU A 22 -0.30 -1.18 -12.19
C LEU A 22 1.16 -1.41 -12.60
N PRO A 23 1.44 -2.21 -13.63
CA PRO A 23 2.80 -2.59 -14.00
C PRO A 23 3.67 -1.41 -14.45
N GLU A 24 3.10 -0.43 -15.15
CA GLU A 24 3.80 0.79 -15.61
C GLU A 24 4.28 1.63 -14.42
N ALA A 25 3.51 1.62 -13.32
CA ALA A 25 3.88 2.27 -12.08
C ALA A 25 4.69 1.38 -11.13
N ARG A 26 4.83 0.08 -11.44
CA ARG A 26 5.34 -0.95 -10.53
C ARG A 26 4.69 -0.86 -9.14
N SER A 27 3.38 -0.59 -9.11
CA SER A 27 2.69 -0.22 -7.88
C SER A 27 1.44 -1.03 -7.66
N TRP A 28 1.15 -1.28 -6.39
CA TRP A 28 -0.17 -1.69 -5.93
C TRP A 28 -0.99 -0.46 -5.59
N VAL A 29 -2.26 -0.46 -5.99
CA VAL A 29 -3.25 0.53 -5.55
C VAL A 29 -4.30 -0.21 -4.74
N THR A 30 -4.59 0.31 -3.55
CA THR A 30 -5.62 -0.22 -2.65
C THR A 30 -6.52 0.91 -2.16
N GLU A 31 -7.72 0.57 -1.69
CA GLU A 31 -8.60 1.54 -1.05
C GLU A 31 -8.03 1.95 0.31
N TYR A 32 -8.11 3.26 0.60
CA TYR A 32 -7.84 3.82 1.91
C TYR A 32 -9.16 4.17 2.60
N PRO A 33 -9.45 3.65 3.81
CA PRO A 33 -10.74 3.86 4.47
C PRO A 33 -10.94 5.32 4.91
N LYS A 34 -12.13 5.87 4.62
CA LYS A 34 -12.48 7.28 4.91
C LYS A 34 -12.52 7.56 6.42
N GLU A 35 -12.92 6.56 7.20
CA GLU A 35 -12.94 6.58 8.65
C GLU A 35 -11.52 6.67 9.28
N ALA A 36 -10.47 6.33 8.53
CA ALA A 36 -9.09 6.39 9.00
C ALA A 36 -8.35 7.68 8.57
N ILE A 37 -9.03 8.63 7.92
CA ILE A 37 -8.37 9.84 7.38
C ILE A 37 -7.78 10.73 8.46
N SER A 38 -8.40 10.84 9.63
CA SER A 38 -7.83 11.61 10.76
C SER A 38 -6.52 11.01 11.26
N LYS A 39 -6.41 9.67 11.29
CA LYS A 39 -5.17 8.97 11.61
C LYS A 39 -4.16 9.07 10.47
N ALA A 40 -4.62 9.01 9.22
CA ALA A 40 -3.79 9.20 8.04
C ALA A 40 -3.11 10.56 8.10
N ASP A 41 -3.87 11.59 8.44
CA ASP A 41 -3.42 12.96 8.53
C ASP A 41 -2.26 13.12 9.53
N ALA A 42 -2.41 12.56 10.73
CA ALA A 42 -1.37 12.59 11.75
C ALA A 42 -0.03 11.96 11.31
N ILE A 43 -0.05 11.03 10.36
CA ILE A 43 1.13 10.27 9.92
C ILE A 43 1.68 10.76 8.57
N TYR A 44 0.79 11.06 7.62
CA TYR A 44 1.14 11.24 6.21
C TYR A 44 1.01 12.68 5.73
N ARG A 45 0.53 13.64 6.54
CA ARG A 45 0.36 15.05 6.12
C ARG A 45 1.64 15.69 5.58
N SER A 46 2.81 15.33 6.11
CA SER A 46 4.10 15.83 5.60
C SER A 46 4.44 15.31 4.20
N GLN A 47 3.85 14.18 3.80
CA GLN A 47 3.89 13.60 2.45
C GLN A 47 2.64 14.03 1.68
N GLY A 48 2.47 15.33 1.44
CA GLY A 48 1.25 15.92 0.87
C GLY A 48 0.63 15.16 -0.31
N PRO A 49 1.39 14.79 -1.37
CA PRO A 49 0.87 14.01 -2.50
C PRO A 49 0.38 12.61 -2.13
N VAL A 50 0.96 11.97 -1.11
CA VAL A 50 0.50 10.66 -0.61
C VAL A 50 -0.81 10.82 0.14
N PHE A 51 -0.86 11.79 1.06
CA PHE A 51 -2.07 12.08 1.83
C PHE A 51 -3.24 12.54 0.95
N ALA A 52 -2.95 13.27 -0.13
CA ALA A 52 -3.95 13.64 -1.13
C ALA A 52 -4.63 12.41 -1.75
N GLY A 53 -3.86 11.38 -2.12
CA GLY A 53 -4.41 10.10 -2.57
C GLY A 53 -5.31 9.44 -1.53
N MET A 54 -4.82 9.34 -0.29
CA MET A 54 -5.58 8.73 0.80
C MET A 54 -6.89 9.46 1.05
N SER A 55 -6.89 10.78 0.98
CA SER A 55 -8.09 11.63 1.08
C SER A 55 -9.08 11.41 -0.06
N GLN A 56 -8.62 10.94 -1.22
CA GLN A 56 -9.46 10.48 -2.33
C GLN A 56 -9.87 9.00 -2.21
N GLY A 57 -9.48 8.33 -1.13
CA GLY A 57 -9.85 6.95 -0.82
C GLY A 57 -8.93 5.89 -1.42
N ILE A 58 -7.71 6.24 -1.87
CA ILE A 58 -6.76 5.27 -2.42
C ILE A 58 -5.33 5.52 -1.94
N VAL A 59 -4.49 4.49 -1.97
CA VAL A 59 -3.04 4.63 -1.75
C VAL A 59 -2.27 3.87 -2.82
N ALA A 60 -1.21 4.47 -3.36
CA ALA A 60 -0.30 3.85 -4.31
C ALA A 60 0.99 3.41 -3.61
N LEU A 61 1.21 2.10 -3.54
CA LEU A 61 2.31 1.45 -2.84
C LEU A 61 3.32 0.92 -3.85
N TYR A 62 4.57 1.31 -3.69
CA TYR A 62 5.64 0.76 -4.51
C TYR A 62 5.82 -0.72 -4.20
N GLN A 63 5.80 -1.59 -5.21
CA GLN A 63 5.91 -3.05 -5.00
C GLN A 63 7.27 -3.53 -4.50
N LYS A 64 8.17 -2.62 -4.09
CA LYS A 64 9.53 -2.90 -3.69
C LYS A 64 9.62 -3.00 -2.17
N CYS A 65 10.14 -4.12 -1.67
CA CYS A 65 10.32 -4.35 -0.25
C CYS A 65 11.39 -3.39 0.32
N PRO A 66 11.07 -2.60 1.36
CA PRO A 66 12.04 -1.75 2.07
C PRO A 66 13.20 -2.48 2.74
N HIS A 67 13.19 -3.82 2.80
CA HIS A 67 14.33 -4.60 3.29
C HIS A 67 15.50 -4.56 2.29
N LEU A 68 15.45 -5.40 1.25
CA LEU A 68 16.52 -5.54 0.24
C LEU A 68 16.00 -5.39 -1.20
N GLY A 69 14.78 -4.89 -1.39
CA GLY A 69 14.28 -4.49 -2.70
C GLY A 69 13.62 -5.58 -3.55
N CYS A 70 13.35 -6.77 -3.00
CA CYS A 70 12.51 -7.77 -3.67
C CYS A 70 11.12 -7.23 -4.02
N ARG A 71 10.47 -7.84 -5.03
CA ARG A 71 9.05 -7.60 -5.30
C ARG A 71 8.19 -8.14 -4.16
N VAL A 72 7.16 -7.40 -3.75
CA VAL A 72 6.19 -7.79 -2.72
C VAL A 72 4.84 -8.07 -3.40
N PRO A 73 4.38 -9.34 -3.43
CA PRO A 73 3.03 -9.68 -3.89
C PRO A 73 1.97 -9.42 -2.82
N GLU A 74 0.72 -9.38 -3.25
CA GLU A 74 -0.45 -9.46 -2.39
C GLU A 74 -0.73 -10.90 -1.95
N CYS A 75 -1.32 -11.05 -0.76
CA CYS A 75 -1.86 -12.30 -0.28
C CYS A 75 -3.38 -12.18 -0.15
N LYS A 76 -4.11 -12.90 -1.01
CA LYS A 76 -5.58 -12.81 -1.07
C LYS A 76 -6.30 -13.42 0.14
N THR A 77 -5.62 -14.25 0.93
CA THR A 77 -6.19 -14.86 2.14
C THR A 77 -6.03 -13.95 3.36
N SER A 78 -4.80 -13.52 3.67
CA SER A 78 -4.54 -12.59 4.78
C SER A 78 -4.94 -11.16 4.48
N GLN A 79 -5.12 -10.83 3.19
CA GLN A 79 -5.41 -9.50 2.68
C GLN A 79 -4.30 -8.49 2.97
N TRP A 80 -3.06 -8.98 3.03
CA TRP A 80 -1.83 -8.24 3.28
C TRP A 80 -0.87 -8.34 2.08
N PHE A 81 0.20 -7.56 2.12
CA PHE A 81 1.36 -7.73 1.25
C PHE A 81 2.44 -8.52 1.97
N GLU A 82 2.94 -9.58 1.34
CA GLU A 82 3.81 -10.55 2.00
C GLU A 82 5.04 -10.84 1.15
N CYS A 83 6.21 -10.37 1.60
CA CYS A 83 7.45 -10.53 0.86
C CYS A 83 8.03 -11.94 1.06
N PRO A 84 8.12 -12.77 -0.01
CA PRO A 84 8.57 -14.16 0.11
C PRO A 84 10.07 -14.31 0.37
N CYS A 85 10.86 -13.24 0.18
CA CYS A 85 12.33 -13.34 0.33
C CYS A 85 12.75 -13.58 1.78
N HIS A 86 12.18 -12.83 2.74
CA HIS A 86 12.57 -12.89 4.16
C HIS A 86 11.37 -12.68 5.11
N GLY A 87 10.13 -12.82 4.61
CA GLY A 87 8.92 -12.78 5.44
C GLY A 87 8.51 -11.40 5.96
N SER A 88 8.90 -10.30 5.30
CA SER A 88 8.34 -8.98 5.66
C SER A 88 6.87 -8.89 5.26
N GLN A 89 6.02 -8.46 6.19
CA GLN A 89 4.57 -8.41 6.03
C GLN A 89 4.07 -6.99 6.24
N TYR A 90 3.11 -6.57 5.42
CA TYR A 90 2.50 -5.24 5.46
C TYR A 90 0.98 -5.35 5.32
N ASN A 91 0.23 -4.54 6.04
CA ASN A 91 -1.22 -4.49 5.88
C ASN A 91 -1.63 -3.96 4.49
N ARG A 92 -2.93 -3.93 4.18
CA ARG A 92 -3.45 -3.52 2.86
C ARG A 92 -3.10 -2.07 2.46
N VAL A 93 -2.67 -1.23 3.40
CA VAL A 93 -2.19 0.14 3.13
C VAL A 93 -0.66 0.29 3.26
N GLY A 94 0.06 -0.83 3.27
CA GLY A 94 1.53 -0.89 3.25
C GLY A 94 2.21 -0.55 4.56
N GLU A 95 1.50 -0.61 5.69
CA GLU A 95 2.07 -0.41 7.03
C GLU A 95 2.66 -1.73 7.52
N LYS A 96 3.87 -1.68 8.08
CA LYS A 96 4.59 -2.89 8.46
C LYS A 96 3.92 -3.61 9.64
N LYS A 97 3.75 -4.93 9.47
CA LYS A 97 3.20 -5.84 10.49
C LYS A 97 4.19 -6.90 10.95
N GLY A 98 5.16 -7.30 10.11
CA GLY A 98 6.11 -8.36 10.47
C GLY A 98 7.39 -8.38 9.63
N GLY A 99 8.36 -9.21 10.06
CA GLY A 99 9.62 -9.48 9.36
C GLY A 99 10.69 -8.37 9.44
N PRO A 100 11.79 -8.51 8.68
CA PRO A 100 13.02 -7.73 8.87
C PRO A 100 13.03 -6.32 8.25
N ALA A 101 12.06 -5.95 7.41
CA ALA A 101 12.04 -4.60 6.85
C ALA A 101 12.04 -3.51 7.95
N PRO A 102 12.79 -2.42 7.79
CA PRO A 102 12.92 -1.42 8.85
C PRO A 102 11.72 -0.46 8.99
N ARG A 103 10.77 -0.50 8.04
CA ARG A 103 9.63 0.42 7.93
C ARG A 103 8.54 -0.15 7.00
N GLY A 104 7.41 0.53 6.88
CA GLY A 104 6.37 0.21 5.90
C GLY A 104 6.81 0.38 4.44
N MET A 105 5.99 -0.10 3.51
CA MET A 105 6.22 -0.01 2.06
C MET A 105 6.34 1.44 1.61
N ASP A 106 7.15 1.68 0.59
CA ASP A 106 7.24 2.99 -0.06
C ASP A 106 5.96 3.34 -0.80
N ARG A 107 5.70 4.64 -0.95
CA ARG A 107 4.50 5.19 -1.58
C ARG A 107 4.84 6.12 -2.73
N PHE A 108 3.88 6.27 -3.63
CA PHE A 108 3.91 7.30 -4.67
C PHE A 108 2.86 8.36 -4.38
N GLY A 109 3.14 9.58 -4.83
CA GLY A 109 2.15 10.66 -4.80
C GLY A 109 0.99 10.35 -5.74
N VAL A 110 -0.22 10.72 -5.33
CA VAL A 110 -1.44 10.58 -6.14
C VAL A 110 -2.13 11.93 -6.24
N SER A 111 -2.53 12.29 -7.45
CA SER A 111 -3.41 13.42 -7.70
C SER A 111 -4.65 12.96 -8.46
N VAL A 112 -5.78 13.63 -8.21
CA VAL A 112 -7.03 13.38 -8.92
C VAL A 112 -7.48 14.68 -9.55
N ASN A 113 -7.40 14.76 -10.88
CA ASN A 113 -7.76 15.95 -11.64
C ASN A 113 -8.94 15.61 -12.55
N ASN A 114 -10.08 16.27 -12.37
CA ASN A 114 -11.31 16.00 -13.13
C ASN A 114 -11.69 14.50 -13.11
N GLY A 115 -11.53 13.85 -11.95
CA GLY A 115 -11.80 12.42 -11.76
C GLY A 115 -10.72 11.48 -12.31
N MET A 116 -9.68 11.98 -12.96
CA MET A 116 -8.57 11.17 -13.48
C MET A 116 -7.47 11.03 -12.44
N VAL A 117 -7.10 9.78 -12.13
CA VAL A 117 -6.03 9.44 -11.20
C VAL A 117 -4.68 9.51 -11.91
N VAL A 118 -3.75 10.28 -11.35
CA VAL A 118 -2.36 10.32 -11.78
C VAL A 118 -1.47 9.91 -10.62
N ILE A 119 -0.63 8.90 -10.85
CA ILE A 119 0.39 8.44 -9.90
C ILE A 119 1.74 9.04 -10.32
N ASP A 120 2.37 9.82 -9.42
CA ASP A 120 3.71 10.35 -9.64
C ASP A 120 4.77 9.32 -9.23
N THR A 121 5.35 8.65 -10.23
CA THR A 121 6.42 7.67 -10.06
C THR A 121 7.82 8.30 -10.09
N GLY A 122 7.93 9.62 -10.29
CA GLY A 122 9.18 10.35 -10.23
C GLY A 122 9.67 10.59 -8.81
N THR A 123 8.77 10.53 -7.82
CA THR A 123 9.07 10.77 -6.42
C THR A 123 8.64 9.58 -5.56
N VAL A 124 9.60 8.95 -4.88
CA VAL A 124 9.33 7.85 -3.92
C VAL A 124 9.26 8.43 -2.51
N PHE A 125 8.15 8.20 -1.82
CA PHE A 125 7.98 8.59 -0.43
C PHE A 125 8.24 7.41 0.50
N GLY A 126 9.14 7.61 1.47
CA GLY A 126 9.47 6.61 2.47
C GLY A 126 8.25 6.12 3.24
N GLY A 127 8.12 4.81 3.41
CA GLY A 127 7.06 4.25 4.23
C GLY A 127 7.14 4.59 5.72
N PRO A 128 6.03 4.49 6.47
CA PRO A 128 5.95 4.93 7.85
C PRO A 128 6.82 4.08 8.78
N PRO A 129 7.19 4.61 9.96
CA PRO A 129 7.89 3.84 10.98
C PRO A 129 7.15 2.58 11.42
N ILE A 130 7.88 1.66 12.05
CA ILE A 130 7.29 0.49 12.71
C ILE A 130 6.29 0.94 13.79
N GLY A 131 5.16 0.22 13.90
CA GLY A 131 4.12 0.49 14.89
C GLY A 131 2.98 1.38 14.38
N VAL A 132 3.13 2.00 13.21
CA VAL A 132 2.02 2.71 12.56
C VAL A 132 0.94 1.71 12.13
N ASN A 133 -0.30 1.99 12.51
CA ASN A 133 -1.49 1.20 12.16
C ASN A 133 -2.70 2.14 12.06
N THR A 134 -2.85 2.85 10.94
CA THR A 134 -3.91 3.86 10.83
C THR A 134 -5.29 3.23 10.62
N THR A 135 -5.35 2.07 9.96
CA THR A 135 -6.62 1.40 9.63
C THR A 135 -7.08 0.44 10.71
N GLY A 136 -6.18 -0.03 11.59
CA GLY A 136 -6.49 -1.11 12.52
C GLY A 136 -6.65 -2.47 11.82
N GLN A 137 -6.33 -2.58 10.52
CA GLN A 137 -6.50 -3.82 9.79
C GLN A 137 -5.52 -4.88 10.30
N GLU A 138 -6.07 -5.98 10.79
CA GLU A 138 -5.35 -7.22 11.10
C GLU A 138 -5.47 -8.21 9.93
N ALA A 139 -4.77 -9.34 10.00
CA ALA A 139 -4.84 -10.35 8.93
C ALA A 139 -6.24 -10.98 8.90
N GLU A 140 -6.87 -11.01 7.73
CA GLU A 140 -8.25 -11.51 7.56
C GLU A 140 -8.31 -13.04 7.39
N GLY A 141 -7.16 -13.67 7.20
CA GLY A 141 -7.02 -15.10 6.98
C GLY A 141 -5.55 -15.54 7.01
N PRO A 142 -5.27 -16.80 6.65
CA PRO A 142 -3.91 -17.35 6.69
C PRO A 142 -2.93 -16.57 5.82
N HIS A 143 -1.67 -16.47 6.27
CA HIS A 143 -0.58 -15.92 5.46
C HIS A 143 -0.25 -16.82 4.28
N CYS A 144 0.11 -16.21 3.15
CA CYS A 144 0.54 -16.88 1.93
C CYS A 144 2.02 -17.27 1.99
N VAL A 145 2.82 -16.51 2.72
CA VAL A 145 4.20 -16.89 3.04
C VAL A 145 4.21 -17.60 4.38
N GLY A 146 4.55 -18.89 4.37
CA GLY A 146 4.72 -19.68 5.59
C GLY A 146 5.85 -19.11 6.44
N GLY A 147 5.66 -19.05 7.75
CA GLY A 147 6.68 -18.65 8.71
C GLY A 147 7.83 -19.66 8.77
N THR A 148 8.69 -19.68 7.76
CA THR A 148 10.00 -20.35 7.81
C THR A 148 11.07 -19.28 7.83
N GLY A 149 11.18 -18.64 8.99
CA GLY A 149 12.26 -17.73 9.34
C GLY A 149 12.61 -17.92 10.80
N GLY A 150 12.85 -19.17 11.19
CA GLY A 150 13.47 -19.47 12.47
C GLY A 150 14.93 -19.02 12.43
N HIS A 151 15.27 -18.12 13.33
CA HIS A 151 16.58 -18.07 13.99
C HIS A 151 16.32 -17.98 15.48
#